data_AF-A0AA39U4J8-F1
#
_entry.id   AF-A0AA39U4J8-F1
#
_cell.length_a   1.000
_cell.length_b   1.000
_cell.length_c   1.000
_cell.angle_alpha   90.00
_cell.angle_beta   90.00
_cell.angle_gamma   90.00
#
_symmetry.space_group_name_H-M   'P 1'
#
loop_
_entity.id
_entity.type
_entity.pdbx_description
1 polymer ?
#
loop_
_entity_poly.entity_id
_entity_poly.type
_entity_poly.pdbx_seq_one_letter_code
_entity_poly.pdbx_strand_id
1 'polypeptide(L)'
;MSFSQGARACMGRKHVLQSFNDRPLMSMCRFFETEGIAVLTMLISKYKITIREKPGETFEETKYRVLKTRIGITLTPVHTPLVFTRR
;
A
#
# COMPACT_ATOMS: atom_id res chain seq x y z
N MET A 1 15.49 -1.19 1.18
CA MET A 1 14.57 -0.83 2.28
C MET A 1 13.65 0.29 1.82
N SER A 2 12.33 0.06 1.82
CA SER A 2 11.33 1.00 1.26
C SER A 2 11.18 2.32 2.01
N PHE A 3 11.64 2.40 3.27
CA PHE A 3 11.48 3.57 4.13
C PHE A 3 12.82 4.21 4.53
N SER A 4 13.92 3.92 3.84
CA SER A 4 15.29 4.39 4.15
C SER A 4 15.77 4.09 5.59
N GLN A 5 16.98 4.52 5.97
CA GLN A 5 17.62 4.26 7.29
C GLN A 5 18.37 5.50 7.80
N GLY A 6 18.65 5.53 9.12
CA GLY A 6 19.45 6.58 9.76
C GLY A 6 18.71 7.91 9.92
N ALA A 7 19.45 9.03 9.96
CA ALA A 7 18.90 10.37 10.16
C ALA A 7 17.90 10.82 9.06
N ARG A 8 17.90 10.12 7.92
CA ARG A 8 17.01 10.38 6.78
C ARG A 8 15.90 9.33 6.62
N ALA A 9 15.74 8.43 7.60
CA ALA A 9 14.66 7.46 7.61
C ALA A 9 13.31 8.16 7.42
N CYS A 10 12.38 7.52 6.70
CA CYS A 10 11.02 8.05 6.58
C CYS A 10 10.49 8.26 7.99
N MET A 11 10.11 9.50 8.29
CA MET A 11 9.69 9.89 9.63
C MET A 11 8.57 8.97 10.13
N GLY A 12 7.79 8.39 9.22
CA GLY A 12 6.73 7.43 9.49
C GLY A 12 7.09 6.10 10.16
N ARG A 13 8.37 5.76 10.34
CA ARG A 13 8.80 4.40 10.75
C ARG A 13 9.70 4.35 11.99
N LYS A 14 9.61 5.28 12.95
CA LYS A 14 10.49 5.21 14.13
C LYS A 14 10.15 4.01 15.03
N HIS A 15 11.09 3.07 15.07
CA HIS A 15 11.18 1.94 16.00
C HIS A 15 11.03 2.41 17.45
N VAL A 16 10.22 1.68 18.21
CA VAL A 16 10.22 1.73 19.68
C VAL A 16 11.57 1.20 20.16
N LEU A 17 12.40 2.08 20.71
CA LEU A 17 13.28 1.70 21.80
C LEU A 17 12.61 2.18 23.08
N GLN A 18 12.47 1.26 24.04
CA GLN A 18 11.82 1.47 25.33
C GLN A 18 12.33 2.74 26.03
N SER A 19 11.41 3.54 26.55
CA SER A 19 11.40 4.03 27.93
C SER A 19 10.01 4.57 28.23
N PHE A 20 9.29 3.92 29.15
CA PHE A 20 9.20 4.35 30.55
C PHE A 20 8.57 5.74 30.65
N ASN A 21 7.24 5.74 30.79
CA ASN A 21 6.40 6.79 31.36
C ASN A 21 6.58 8.19 30.74
N ASP A 22 5.83 8.56 29.70
CA ASP A 22 5.37 9.93 29.49
C ASP A 22 4.36 10.05 28.33
N ARG A 23 3.46 11.03 28.49
CA ARG A 23 2.20 11.28 27.75
C ARG A 23 2.31 11.15 26.22
N PRO A 24 1.27 10.63 25.53
CA PRO A 24 1.33 10.47 24.08
C PRO A 24 1.17 11.83 23.39
N LEU A 25 2.30 12.48 23.07
CA LEU A 25 2.31 13.51 22.05
C LEU A 25 2.14 12.81 20.70
N MET A 26 0.94 12.97 20.13
CA MET A 26 0.44 12.38 18.90
C MET A 26 1.51 12.30 17.80
N SER A 27 2.05 11.11 17.59
CA SER A 27 3.09 10.84 16.61
C SER A 27 2.47 10.73 15.22
N MET A 28 2.62 11.77 14.40
CA MET A 28 2.24 11.82 12.97
C MET A 28 2.87 10.68 12.14
N CYS A 29 3.83 9.96 12.70
CA CYS A 29 4.67 9.00 12.04
C CYS A 29 4.00 7.64 11.76
N ARG A 30 3.31 7.02 12.73
CA ARG A 30 2.69 5.69 12.53
C ARG A 30 1.54 5.68 11.51
N PHE A 31 1.12 6.86 11.09
CA PHE A 31 -0.07 7.12 10.28
C PHE A 31 -0.12 6.24 9.04
N PHE A 32 0.92 6.19 8.20
CA PHE A 32 0.85 5.41 6.96
C PHE A 32 0.74 3.89 7.18
N GLU A 33 1.43 3.36 8.19
CA GLU A 33 1.35 1.92 8.51
C GLU A 33 -0.02 1.56 9.09
N THR A 34 -0.53 2.37 10.04
CA THR A 34 -1.81 2.09 10.69
C THR A 34 -3.01 2.39 9.80
N GLU A 35 -3.00 3.52 9.09
CA GLU A 35 -4.08 3.91 8.21
C GLU A 35 -4.12 3.07 6.94
N GLY A 36 -2.95 2.74 6.37
CA GLY A 36 -2.87 1.86 5.22
C GLY A 36 -3.48 0.50 5.50
N ILE A 37 -3.17 -0.11 6.66
CA ILE A 37 -3.75 -1.38 7.08
C ILE A 37 -5.25 -1.23 7.38
N ALA A 38 -5.67 -0.16 8.07
CA ALA A 38 -7.08 0.06 8.37
C ALA A 38 -7.94 0.16 7.10
N VAL A 39 -7.52 0.99 6.14
CA VAL A 39 -8.22 1.16 4.85
C VAL A 39 -8.23 -0.15 4.06
N LEU A 40 -7.09 -0.86 3.99
CA LEU A 40 -7.00 -2.12 3.27
C LEU A 40 -7.94 -3.18 3.87
N THR A 41 -7.97 -3.29 5.20
CA THR A 41 -8.84 -4.23 5.91
C THR A 41 -10.31 -3.90 5.69
N MET A 42 -10.67 -2.61 5.73
CA MET A 42 -12.03 -2.16 5.42
C MET A 42 -12.45 -2.49 3.98
N LEU A 43 -11.56 -2.32 3.01
CA LEU A 43 -11.84 -2.62 1.60
C LEU A 43 -12.02 -4.13 1.37
N ILE A 44 -11.14 -4.96 1.92
CA ILE A 44 -11.20 -6.43 1.78
C ILE A 44 -12.44 -7.00 2.49
N SER A 45 -12.83 -6.44 3.63
CA SER A 45 -14.02 -6.86 4.38
C SER A 45 -15.32 -6.58 3.61
N LYS A 46 -15.43 -5.41 2.96
CA LYS A 46 -16.66 -4.95 2.32
C LYS A 46 -16.80 -5.35 0.85
N TYR A 47 -15.69 -5.59 0.15
CA TYR A 47 -15.67 -5.79 -1.29
C TYR A 47 -14.95 -7.08 -1.70
N LYS A 48 -15.48 -7.72 -2.73
CA LYS A 48 -14.74 -8.67 -3.56
C LYS A 48 -14.02 -7.87 -4.65
N ILE A 49 -12.70 -8.00 -4.67
CA ILE A 49 -11.83 -7.29 -5.61
C ILE A 49 -11.47 -8.28 -6.72
N THR A 50 -11.81 -7.97 -7.96
CA THR A 50 -11.44 -8.76 -9.13
C THR A 50 -10.70 -7.90 -10.16
N ILE A 51 -9.93 -8.55 -11.03
CA ILE A 51 -9.26 -7.89 -12.15
C ILE A 51 -10.21 -7.89 -13.33
N ARG A 52 -10.38 -6.75 -14.01
CA ARG A 52 -11.12 -6.68 -15.27
C ARG A 52 -10.31 -7.38 -16.35
N GLU A 53 -10.83 -8.51 -16.81
CA GLU A 53 -10.26 -9.29 -17.91
C GLU A 53 -10.50 -8.60 -19.24
N LYS A 54 -9.60 -8.86 -20.20
CA LYS A 54 -9.78 -8.48 -21.60
C LYS A 54 -10.05 -9.76 -22.41
N PRO A 55 -11.00 -9.73 -23.35
CA PRO A 55 -11.28 -10.89 -24.18
C PRO A 55 -10.08 -11.21 -25.07
N GLY A 56 -9.66 -12.48 -25.10
CA GLY A 56 -8.59 -12.97 -25.96
C GLY A 56 -7.16 -12.84 -25.42
N GLU A 57 -6.97 -12.38 -24.18
CA GLU A 57 -5.65 -12.24 -23.56
C GLU A 57 -5.31 -13.52 -22.73
N THR A 58 -4.09 -14.02 -22.84
CA THR A 58 -3.61 -15.13 -21.99
C THR A 58 -3.32 -14.63 -20.56
N PHE A 59 -3.15 -15.57 -19.62
CA PHE A 59 -2.82 -15.24 -18.23
C PHE A 59 -1.50 -14.46 -18.11
N GLU A 60 -0.47 -14.86 -18.87
CA GLU A 60 0.85 -14.21 -18.81
C GLU A 60 0.83 -12.79 -19.40
N GLU A 61 0.08 -12.58 -20.49
CA GLU A 61 -0.12 -11.25 -21.07
C GLU A 61 -0.90 -10.33 -20.12
N THR A 62 -1.96 -10.87 -19.49
CA THR A 62 -2.74 -10.15 -18.48
C THR A 62 -1.87 -9.74 -17.30
N LYS A 63 -1.02 -10.65 -16.80
CA LYS A 63 -0.07 -10.40 -15.71
C LYS A 63 0.92 -9.31 -16.10
N TYR A 64 1.53 -9.41 -17.28
CA TYR A 64 2.47 -8.40 -17.78
C TYR A 64 1.82 -7.01 -17.89
N ARG A 65 0.59 -6.96 -18.40
CA ARG A 65 -0.17 -5.71 -18.54
C ARG A 65 -0.53 -5.09 -17.19
N VAL A 66 -1.03 -5.89 -16.25
CA VAL A 66 -1.47 -5.41 -14.93
C VAL A 66 -0.29 -4.97 -14.07
N LEU A 67 0.84 -5.66 -14.15
CA LEU A 67 2.04 -5.35 -13.38
C LEU A 67 2.93 -4.27 -14.03
N LYS A 68 2.55 -3.75 -15.19
CA LYS A 68 3.31 -2.70 -15.88
C LYS A 68 3.30 -1.42 -15.03
N THR A 69 4.49 -0.94 -14.66
CA THR A 69 4.68 0.29 -13.88
C THR A 69 5.40 1.37 -14.69
N ARG A 70 5.19 2.63 -14.32
CA ARG A 70 5.98 3.78 -14.75
C ARG A 70 6.91 4.16 -13.62
N ILE A 71 8.18 4.35 -13.95
CA ILE A 71 9.22 4.77 -13.01
C ILE A 71 9.36 6.29 -13.13
N GLY A 72 9.00 7.00 -12.06
CA GLY A 72 9.29 8.42 -11.86
C GLY A 72 10.03 8.60 -10.53
N ILE A 73 9.51 9.45 -9.66
CA ILE A 73 9.96 9.54 -8.25
C ILE A 73 9.41 8.35 -7.44
N THR A 74 8.19 7.89 -7.77
CA THR A 74 7.53 6.71 -7.19
C THR A 74 7.28 5.67 -8.27
N LEU A 75 7.17 4.39 -7.87
CA LEU A 75 6.68 3.33 -8.73
C LEU A 75 5.15 3.39 -8.80
N THR A 76 4.61 3.82 -9.94
CA THR A 76 3.16 3.93 -10.13
C THR A 76 2.70 2.96 -11.21
N PRO A 77 1.67 2.13 -10.98
CA PRO A 77 1.14 1.25 -12.02
C PRO A 77 0.59 2.06 -13.20
N VAL A 78 0.76 1.58 -14.43
CA VAL A 78 0.26 2.25 -15.64
C VAL A 78 -1.27 2.22 -15.67
N HIS A 79 -1.86 1.09 -15.27
CA HIS A 79 -3.30 0.88 -15.25
C HIS A 79 -3.69 0.03 -14.03
N THR A 80 -4.80 0.38 -13.38
CA THR A 80 -5.36 -0.37 -12.24
C THR A 80 -6.78 -0.85 -12.56
N PRO A 81 -6.93 -1.92 -13.37
CA PRO A 81 -8.23 -2.42 -13.82
C PRO A 81 -8.90 -3.28 -12.73
N LEU A 82 -9.13 -2.70 -11.54
CA LEU A 82 -9.79 -3.38 -10.42
C LEU A 82 -11.30 -3.13 -10.48
N VAL A 83 -12.08 -4.18 -10.24
CA VAL A 83 -13.54 -4.13 -10.08
C VAL A 83 -13.86 -4.50 -8.64
N PHE A 84 -14.63 -3.63 -7.98
CA PHE A 84 -15.07 -3.82 -6.60
C PHE A 84 -16.54 -4.17 -6.61
N THR A 85 -16.89 -5.38 -6.18
CA THR A 85 -18.29 -5.79 -5.97
C THR A 85 -18.54 -5.93 -4.47
N ARG A 86 -19.65 -5.36 -3.98
CA ARG A 86 -19.99 -5.46 -2.55
C ARG A 86 -20.27 -6.93 -2.19
N ARG A 87 -19.71 -7.40 -1.08
CA ARG A 87 -20.02 -8.73 -0.52
C ARG A 87 -21.39 -8.75 0.14
#